data_AF-A0A5B1M341-F1
#
_entry.id   AF-A0A5B1M341-F1
#
_cell.length_a   1.000
_cell.length_b   1.000
_cell.length_c   1.000
_cell.angle_alpha   90.00
_cell.angle_beta   90.00
_cell.angle_gamma   90.00
#
_symmetry.space_group_name_H-M   'P 1'
#
loop_
_entity.id
_entity.type
_entity.pdbx_description
1 polymer ?
#
loop_
_entity_poly.entity_id
_entity_poly.type
_entity_poly.pdbx_seq_one_letter_code
_entity_poly.pdbx_strand_id
1 'polypeptide(L)'
;MKRHTFPLAITATLAALVLTACGEDEPSGSADDPASSPTQSESEPTTSAPVSTPTESPTTSDTATAETVEAPIFFAADTANGQGLFAEVRTIEADNPLEEAAAIMVAGDANDPDYRTLFPAGSFESIEYDGEKFVVTVPDDGWSTRAPGMSKADAELAVQQLVYTLQAVEGAEVPVVVAPTGLLFGVDASTIGAADELDVRGLVNVLSPGEGETVSGSFTASGEASSFEATVPWEVRDETGATVLDGFATAEGWLDGLYPWETEVDVSGLEPGTYTFVAMTDDPSGGTEGHGPTEDTKTIVVE
;
A
#
# COMPACT_ATOMS: atom_id res chain seq x y z
N MET A 1 -11.41 50.66 30.47
CA MET A 1 -10.79 49.40 30.94
C MET A 1 -9.42 49.26 30.28
N LYS A 2 -8.41 48.93 31.08
CA LYS A 2 -6.98 49.03 30.76
C LYS A 2 -6.54 47.94 29.78
N ARG A 3 -5.76 48.34 28.77
CA ARG A 3 -5.01 47.44 27.88
C ARG A 3 -3.71 47.04 28.57
N HIS A 4 -3.45 45.74 28.68
CA HIS A 4 -2.15 45.21 29.08
C HIS A 4 -1.60 44.34 27.94
N THR A 5 -0.57 44.88 27.29
CA THR A 5 0.39 44.18 26.44
C THR A 5 1.42 43.48 27.33
N PHE A 6 1.63 42.18 27.11
CA PHE A 6 2.75 41.42 27.66
C PHE A 6 3.61 40.89 26.49
N PRO A 7 4.94 41.10 26.51
CA PRO A 7 5.87 40.39 25.64
C PRO A 7 6.41 39.16 26.39
N LEU A 8 6.43 37.99 25.76
CA LEU A 8 7.14 36.81 26.28
C LEU A 8 8.32 36.51 25.36
N ALA A 9 9.50 36.46 25.98
CA ALA A 9 10.79 36.29 25.33
C ALA A 9 11.12 34.80 25.15
N ILE A 10 11.63 34.47 23.96
CA ILE A 10 12.13 33.15 23.56
C ILE A 10 13.56 32.99 24.11
N THR A 11 13.86 31.87 24.77
CA THR A 11 15.22 31.48 25.15
C THR A 11 15.50 30.09 24.61
N ALA A 12 16.29 30.00 23.54
CA ALA A 12 16.77 28.75 22.95
C ALA A 12 18.10 28.35 23.59
N THR A 13 18.25 27.08 23.98
CA THR A 13 19.51 26.52 24.47
C THR A 13 19.89 25.33 23.60
N LEU A 14 20.90 25.52 22.75
CA LEU A 14 21.56 24.48 21.95
C LEU A 14 22.55 23.70 22.85
N ALA A 15 22.50 22.36 22.82
CA ALA A 15 23.55 21.50 23.33
C ALA A 15 23.93 20.48 22.25
N ALA A 16 25.15 20.55 21.75
CA ALA A 16 25.72 19.63 20.78
C ALA A 16 26.45 18.49 21.50
N LEU A 17 26.20 17.25 21.09
CA LEU A 17 26.93 16.05 21.47
C LEU A 17 27.60 15.45 20.23
N VAL A 18 28.92 15.30 20.30
CA VAL A 18 29.75 14.63 19.29
C VAL A 18 30.09 13.25 19.84
N LEU A 19 29.74 12.19 19.11
CA LEU A 19 30.15 10.81 19.41
C LEU A 19 31.02 10.28 18.26
N THR A 20 32.24 9.92 18.61
CA THR A 20 33.22 9.16 17.83
C THR A 20 33.04 7.67 18.10
N ALA A 21 33.04 6.82 17.07
CA ALA A 21 33.39 5.40 17.21
C ALA A 21 33.93 4.83 15.89
N CYS A 22 35.11 4.21 15.98
CA CYS A 22 35.86 3.49 14.93
C CYS A 22 35.48 2.00 14.90
N GLY A 23 35.85 1.29 13.84
CA GLY A 23 36.19 -0.14 13.95
C GLY A 23 35.98 -1.00 12.70
N GLU A 24 37.09 -1.30 12.02
CA GLU A 24 37.27 -2.17 10.85
C GLU A 24 37.08 -3.69 11.05
N ASP A 25 36.84 -4.36 9.89
CA ASP A 25 37.32 -5.66 9.37
C ASP A 25 37.06 -7.00 10.09
N GLU A 26 36.50 -7.96 9.33
CA GLU A 26 36.75 -9.42 9.43
C GLU A 26 36.70 -10.06 8.02
N PRO A 27 37.62 -10.99 7.65
CA PRO A 27 37.69 -11.60 6.32
C PRO A 27 37.29 -13.09 6.25
N SER A 28 36.91 -13.50 5.03
CA SER A 28 37.20 -14.78 4.34
C SER A 28 36.67 -16.13 4.87
N GLY A 29 35.99 -16.86 3.96
CA GLY A 29 36.40 -18.22 3.58
C GLY A 29 35.45 -19.39 3.89
N SER A 30 34.89 -20.01 2.84
CA SER A 30 34.43 -21.42 2.78
C SER A 30 34.39 -21.82 1.29
N ALA A 31 35.31 -22.66 0.78
CA ALA A 31 35.44 -24.13 0.87
C ALA A 31 34.62 -24.89 -0.21
N ASP A 32 35.34 -25.37 -1.24
CA ASP A 32 35.38 -26.71 -1.90
C ASP A 32 34.25 -27.73 -1.62
N ASP A 33 33.77 -28.63 -2.48
CA ASP A 33 34.08 -29.17 -3.83
C ASP A 33 32.95 -30.24 -4.15
N PRO A 34 33.09 -31.28 -5.01
CA PRO A 34 32.31 -31.50 -6.23
C PRO A 34 31.29 -32.67 -6.17
N ALA A 35 30.36 -32.74 -7.14
CA ALA A 35 29.54 -33.94 -7.38
C ALA A 35 30.01 -34.68 -8.65
N SER A 36 30.40 -35.95 -8.47
CA SER A 36 30.87 -36.88 -9.49
C SER A 36 29.72 -37.65 -10.17
N SER A 37 29.83 -37.85 -11.49
CA SER A 37 29.18 -38.95 -12.24
C SER A 37 30.02 -40.23 -12.16
N PRO A 38 29.40 -41.42 -12.27
CA PRO A 38 29.81 -42.28 -13.38
C PRO A 38 28.70 -43.17 -14.03
N THR A 39 29.02 -43.54 -15.26
CA THR A 39 28.41 -44.47 -16.23
C THR A 39 28.72 -45.95 -15.98
N GLN A 40 27.80 -46.88 -16.34
CA GLN A 40 27.99 -48.16 -17.11
C GLN A 40 26.72 -49.05 -17.04
N SER A 41 26.05 -49.36 -18.17
CA SER A 41 26.18 -50.52 -19.10
C SER A 41 25.75 -51.89 -18.56
N GLU A 42 24.71 -52.50 -19.16
CA GLU A 42 24.80 -53.70 -20.06
C GLU A 42 23.61 -54.71 -20.03
N SER A 43 23.08 -54.99 -21.23
CA SER A 43 22.51 -56.23 -21.83
C SER A 43 21.09 -56.82 -21.53
N GLU A 44 20.47 -57.24 -22.66
CA GLU A 44 19.11 -57.78 -22.94
C GLU A 44 18.88 -59.24 -22.47
N PRO A 45 17.61 -59.76 -22.45
CA PRO A 45 17.04 -60.41 -23.64
C PRO A 45 15.50 -60.26 -23.85
N THR A 46 15.09 -60.70 -25.04
CA THR A 46 13.78 -60.70 -25.70
C THR A 46 12.66 -61.52 -25.04
N THR A 47 11.40 -61.05 -25.13
CA THR A 47 10.16 -61.86 -25.13
C THR A 47 8.99 -61.07 -25.73
N SER A 48 8.19 -61.73 -26.58
CA SER A 48 7.10 -61.16 -27.39
C SER A 48 5.72 -61.17 -26.71
N ALA A 49 4.93 -60.13 -27.03
CA ALA A 49 3.45 -59.97 -26.98
C ALA A 49 2.78 -59.82 -25.60
N PRO A 50 1.62 -59.12 -25.45
CA PRO A 50 0.70 -58.57 -26.46
C PRO A 50 0.51 -57.04 -26.41
N VAL A 51 -0.21 -56.50 -27.40
CA VAL A 51 -0.63 -55.09 -27.47
C VAL A 51 -1.68 -54.82 -26.40
N SER A 52 -1.25 -54.16 -25.33
CA SER A 52 -2.11 -53.45 -24.38
C SER A 52 -2.31 -52.03 -24.90
N THR A 53 -3.57 -51.63 -25.09
CA THR A 53 -3.97 -50.24 -25.25
C THR A 53 -3.31 -49.36 -24.18
N PRO A 54 -2.78 -48.17 -24.52
CA PRO A 54 -2.22 -47.27 -23.52
C PRO A 54 -3.34 -46.84 -22.58
N THR A 55 -3.34 -47.38 -21.37
CA THR A 55 -3.96 -46.71 -20.23
C THR A 55 -3.13 -45.46 -20.01
N GLU A 56 -3.69 -44.31 -20.38
CA GLU A 56 -3.18 -43.00 -20.00
C GLU A 56 -2.92 -43.04 -18.49
N SER A 57 -1.64 -43.05 -18.12
CA SER A 57 -1.25 -42.72 -16.75
C SER A 57 -1.83 -41.33 -16.50
N PRO A 58 -2.49 -41.05 -15.36
CA PRO A 58 -2.89 -39.69 -15.06
C PRO A 58 -1.61 -38.87 -15.09
N THR A 59 -1.49 -38.01 -16.10
CA THR A 59 -0.57 -36.90 -16.06
C THR A 59 -0.98 -36.13 -14.82
N THR A 60 -0.18 -36.21 -13.76
CA THR A 60 -0.21 -35.20 -12.72
C THR A 60 0.05 -33.90 -13.45
N SER A 61 -1.01 -33.17 -13.77
CA SER A 61 -0.89 -31.76 -14.07
C SER A 61 -0.35 -31.16 -12.78
N ASP A 62 0.97 -30.98 -12.72
CA ASP A 62 1.56 -29.97 -11.87
C ASP A 62 0.96 -28.65 -12.37
N THR A 63 -0.20 -28.28 -11.80
CA THR A 63 -0.66 -26.90 -11.83
C THR A 63 0.42 -26.15 -11.07
N ALA A 64 1.36 -25.55 -11.80
CA ALA A 64 2.26 -24.59 -11.21
C ALA A 64 1.39 -23.56 -10.51
N THR A 65 1.49 -23.48 -9.18
CA THR A 65 0.90 -22.38 -8.42
C THR A 65 1.48 -21.11 -9.01
N ALA A 66 0.62 -20.22 -9.49
CA ALA A 66 1.07 -18.94 -10.01
C ALA A 66 1.78 -18.18 -8.87
N GLU A 67 2.94 -17.59 -9.19
CA GLU A 67 3.70 -16.83 -8.22
C GLU A 67 2.95 -15.52 -7.94
N THR A 68 2.86 -15.13 -6.66
CA THR A 68 2.15 -13.92 -6.23
C THR A 68 3.07 -12.99 -5.47
N VAL A 69 2.72 -11.70 -5.46
CA VAL A 69 3.41 -10.64 -4.71
C VAL A 69 2.39 -9.77 -3.98
N GLU A 70 2.81 -9.19 -2.86
CA GLU A 70 2.05 -8.14 -2.15
C GLU A 70 2.40 -6.79 -2.76
N ALA A 71 1.39 -6.02 -3.17
CA ALA A 71 1.57 -4.70 -3.74
C ALA A 71 0.53 -3.71 -3.21
N PRO A 72 0.94 -2.46 -2.86
CA PRO A 72 0.00 -1.41 -2.49
C PRO A 72 -0.73 -0.86 -3.73
N ILE A 73 -2.06 -0.82 -3.65
CA ILE A 73 -2.94 -0.20 -4.66
C ILE A 73 -3.63 1.00 -4.03
N PHE A 74 -3.58 2.14 -4.70
CA PHE A 74 -4.15 3.37 -4.15
C PHE A 74 -5.61 3.55 -4.53
N PHE A 75 -6.43 3.85 -3.52
CA PHE A 75 -7.84 4.20 -3.66
C PHE A 75 -8.12 5.55 -3.00
N ALA A 76 -9.20 6.19 -3.40
CA ALA A 76 -9.66 7.42 -2.79
C ALA A 76 -10.60 7.14 -1.63
N ALA A 77 -10.49 7.91 -0.55
CA ALA A 77 -11.47 7.95 0.53
C ALA A 77 -11.72 9.40 0.97
N ASP A 78 -12.85 9.64 1.62
CA ASP A 78 -13.17 10.96 2.17
C ASP A 78 -12.49 11.14 3.53
N THR A 79 -11.84 12.29 3.72
CA THR A 79 -11.28 12.70 5.01
C THR A 79 -11.96 13.98 5.50
N ALA A 80 -11.71 14.32 6.76
CA ALA A 80 -12.08 15.61 7.33
C ALA A 80 -11.65 16.81 6.46
N ASN A 81 -10.50 16.71 5.78
CA ASN A 81 -9.90 17.80 4.99
C ASN A 81 -10.19 17.71 3.49
N GLY A 82 -11.09 16.80 3.07
CA GLY A 82 -11.36 16.49 1.67
C GLY A 82 -10.89 15.10 1.30
N GLN A 83 -10.97 14.76 0.01
CA GLN A 83 -10.62 13.43 -0.44
C GLN A 83 -9.10 13.23 -0.46
N GLY A 84 -8.63 12.06 -0.04
CA GLY A 84 -7.22 11.66 -0.08
C GLY A 84 -7.03 10.25 -0.61
N LEU A 85 -5.82 9.91 -1.02
CA LEU A 85 -5.43 8.57 -1.46
C LEU A 85 -4.91 7.73 -0.28
N PHE A 86 -5.36 6.48 -0.22
CA PHE A 86 -4.98 5.48 0.76
C PHE A 86 -4.51 4.24 0.03
N ALA A 87 -3.43 3.63 0.51
CA ALA A 87 -2.96 2.35 0.00
C ALA A 87 -3.73 1.20 0.66
N GLU A 88 -4.10 0.23 -0.16
CA GLU A 88 -4.58 -1.08 0.24
C GLU A 88 -3.57 -2.11 -0.27
N VAL A 89 -2.98 -2.91 0.63
CA VAL A 89 -2.04 -3.96 0.24
C VAL A 89 -2.81 -5.15 -0.32
N ARG A 90 -2.39 -5.62 -1.50
CA ARG A 90 -3.06 -6.69 -2.25
C ARG A 90 -2.08 -7.76 -2.67
N THR A 91 -2.49 -9.02 -2.49
CA THR A 91 -1.88 -10.15 -3.18
C THR A 91 -2.31 -10.14 -4.64
N ILE A 92 -1.36 -10.01 -5.57
CA ILE A 92 -1.57 -10.02 -7.01
C ILE A 92 -0.61 -11.00 -7.71
N GLU A 93 -0.93 -11.38 -8.95
CA GLU A 93 -0.08 -12.26 -9.75
C GLU A 93 1.25 -11.57 -10.11
N ALA A 94 2.36 -12.31 -10.02
CA ALA A 94 3.71 -11.77 -10.16
C ALA A 94 4.19 -11.65 -11.62
N ASP A 95 3.49 -12.24 -12.58
CA ASP A 95 3.89 -12.23 -14.00
C ASP A 95 3.56 -10.91 -14.72
N ASN A 96 2.55 -10.17 -14.24
CA ASN A 96 2.15 -8.86 -14.77
C ASN A 96 1.62 -7.88 -13.69
N PRO A 97 2.37 -7.62 -12.60
CA PRO A 97 1.84 -6.93 -11.42
C PRO A 97 1.33 -5.51 -11.69
N LEU A 98 1.95 -4.77 -12.62
CA LEU A 98 1.52 -3.41 -12.99
C LEU A 98 0.12 -3.40 -13.63
N GLU A 99 -0.15 -4.33 -14.54
CA GLU A 99 -1.43 -4.41 -15.24
C GLU A 99 -2.53 -4.92 -14.31
N GLU A 100 -2.23 -5.92 -13.47
CA GLU A 100 -3.18 -6.46 -12.49
C GLU A 100 -3.56 -5.40 -11.46
N ALA A 101 -2.58 -4.70 -10.88
CA ALA A 101 -2.83 -3.63 -9.92
C ALA A 101 -3.66 -2.48 -10.53
N ALA A 102 -3.34 -2.06 -11.75
CA ALA A 102 -4.10 -1.04 -12.44
C ALA A 102 -5.53 -1.51 -12.79
N ALA A 103 -5.73 -2.79 -13.12
CA ALA A 103 -7.05 -3.36 -13.37
C ALA A 103 -7.92 -3.33 -12.11
N ILE A 104 -7.38 -3.75 -10.96
CA ILE A 104 -8.04 -3.68 -9.65
C ILE A 104 -8.40 -2.22 -9.31
N MET A 105 -7.43 -1.30 -9.47
CA MET A 105 -7.62 0.13 -9.23
C MET A 105 -8.74 0.73 -10.09
N VAL A 106 -8.76 0.45 -11.41
CA VAL A 106 -9.76 0.98 -12.34
C VAL A 106 -11.14 0.35 -12.13
N ALA A 107 -11.18 -0.94 -11.78
CA ALA A 107 -12.43 -1.63 -11.45
C ALA A 107 -13.07 -1.12 -10.16
N GLY A 108 -12.27 -0.53 -9.27
CA GLY A 108 -12.72 -0.12 -7.94
C GLY A 108 -12.98 -1.31 -7.02
N ASP A 109 -12.24 -2.40 -7.20
CA ASP A 109 -12.34 -3.62 -6.40
C ASP A 109 -11.52 -3.50 -5.09
N ALA A 110 -11.77 -2.40 -4.36
CA ALA A 110 -11.21 -2.22 -3.02
C ALA A 110 -11.88 -3.20 -2.04
N ASN A 111 -11.09 -3.80 -1.14
CA ASN A 111 -11.65 -4.59 -0.05
C ASN A 111 -12.28 -3.69 1.00
N ASP A 112 -11.65 -2.55 1.28
CA ASP A 112 -12.16 -1.56 2.22
C ASP A 112 -13.42 -0.87 1.67
N PRO A 113 -14.56 -0.95 2.38
CA PRO A 113 -15.82 -0.36 1.92
C PRO A 113 -15.83 1.18 1.91
N ASP A 114 -14.92 1.83 2.62
CA ASP A 114 -14.78 3.30 2.64
C ASP A 114 -13.93 3.81 1.47
N TYR A 115 -13.24 2.90 0.78
CA TYR A 115 -12.39 3.21 -0.36
C TYR A 115 -13.17 3.12 -1.67
N ARG A 116 -12.76 3.93 -2.65
CA ARG A 116 -13.35 3.94 -4.00
C ARG A 116 -12.33 4.27 -5.07
N THR A 117 -12.63 3.88 -6.30
CA THR A 117 -11.93 4.40 -7.47
C THR A 117 -12.49 5.72 -7.94
N LEU A 118 -11.63 6.59 -8.47
CA LEU A 118 -12.03 7.80 -9.20
C LEU A 118 -12.17 7.56 -10.70
N PHE A 119 -11.83 6.36 -11.18
CA PHE A 119 -11.95 6.00 -12.58
C PHE A 119 -13.42 5.70 -12.93
N PRO A 120 -13.96 6.31 -14.01
CA PRO A 120 -15.38 6.18 -14.34
C PRO A 120 -15.79 4.80 -14.87
N ALA A 121 -14.83 4.06 -15.46
CA ALA A 121 -14.83 2.65 -15.88
C ALA A 121 -13.81 2.47 -17.03
N GLY A 122 -13.37 1.24 -17.27
CA GLY A 122 -12.60 0.87 -18.46
C GLY A 122 -11.41 -0.04 -18.13
N SER A 123 -10.47 -0.11 -19.06
CA SER A 123 -9.16 -0.74 -18.85
C SER A 123 -8.13 -0.02 -19.71
N PHE A 124 -6.89 -0.01 -19.26
CA PHE A 124 -5.77 0.41 -20.11
C PHE A 124 -5.53 -0.64 -21.21
N GLU A 125 -4.96 -0.22 -22.33
CA GLU A 125 -4.54 -1.13 -23.41
C GLU A 125 -3.22 -1.82 -23.06
N SER A 126 -2.28 -1.08 -22.45
CA SER A 126 -1.03 -1.62 -21.92
C SER A 126 -0.43 -0.71 -20.86
N ILE A 127 0.40 -1.29 -20.00
CA ILE A 127 1.25 -0.55 -19.05
C ILE A 127 2.66 -1.12 -19.15
N GLU A 128 3.63 -0.28 -19.51
CA GLU A 128 5.02 -0.67 -19.67
C GLU A 128 5.93 0.16 -18.77
N TYR A 129 6.95 -0.47 -18.19
CA TYR A 129 8.03 0.20 -17.47
C TYR A 129 9.35 -0.07 -18.18
N ASP A 130 10.08 0.99 -18.56
CA ASP A 130 11.35 0.88 -19.30
C ASP A 130 12.60 1.10 -18.43
N GLY A 131 12.43 1.27 -17.10
CA GLY A 131 13.51 1.63 -16.18
C GLY A 131 13.65 3.14 -15.94
N GLU A 132 13.04 3.98 -16.77
CA GLU A 132 13.11 5.44 -16.68
C GLU A 132 11.74 6.11 -16.51
N LYS A 133 10.67 5.45 -16.98
CA LYS A 133 9.29 5.92 -16.88
C LYS A 133 8.30 4.78 -17.07
N PHE A 134 7.06 5.01 -16.63
CA PHE A 134 5.91 4.22 -17.03
C PHE A 134 5.27 4.81 -18.28
N VAL A 135 4.88 3.95 -19.22
CA VAL A 135 4.09 4.31 -20.41
C VAL A 135 2.74 3.60 -20.31
N VAL A 136 1.68 4.37 -20.16
CA VAL A 136 0.31 3.89 -20.04
C VAL A 136 -0.43 4.20 -21.35
N THR A 137 -0.86 3.17 -22.07
CA THR A 137 -1.61 3.33 -23.32
C THR A 137 -3.10 3.25 -23.02
N VAL A 138 -3.84 4.31 -23.37
CA VAL A 138 -5.31 4.29 -23.30
C VAL A 138 -5.91 3.83 -24.64
N PRO A 139 -7.05 3.11 -24.63
CA PRO A 139 -7.61 2.51 -25.83
C PRO A 139 -8.16 3.53 -26.84
N ASP A 140 -8.62 4.69 -26.37
CA ASP A 140 -9.20 5.74 -27.22
C ASP A 140 -9.21 7.13 -26.55
N ASP A 141 -9.55 8.16 -27.34
CA ASP A 141 -9.60 9.56 -26.92
C ASP A 141 -10.65 9.86 -25.82
N GLY A 142 -11.55 8.92 -25.49
CA GLY A 142 -12.54 9.08 -24.43
C GLY A 142 -11.88 9.32 -23.05
N TRP A 143 -10.69 8.79 -22.86
CA TRP A 143 -9.86 8.99 -21.67
C TRP A 143 -9.25 10.40 -21.59
N SER A 144 -9.21 11.16 -22.68
CA SER A 144 -8.60 12.49 -22.71
C SER A 144 -9.50 13.59 -22.13
N THR A 145 -10.77 13.30 -21.83
CA THR A 145 -11.74 14.27 -21.32
C THR A 145 -12.37 13.81 -20.02
N ARG A 146 -12.72 14.75 -19.12
CA ARG A 146 -13.42 14.41 -17.88
C ARG A 146 -14.76 13.71 -18.17
N ALA A 147 -15.02 12.63 -17.45
CA ALA A 147 -16.32 12.00 -17.45
C ALA A 147 -17.40 12.96 -16.91
N PRO A 148 -18.68 12.79 -17.30
CA PRO A 148 -19.77 13.56 -16.73
C PRO A 148 -19.81 13.45 -15.21
N GLY A 149 -19.85 14.59 -14.52
CA GLY A 149 -19.89 14.64 -13.06
C GLY A 149 -18.51 14.67 -12.37
N MET A 150 -17.44 14.33 -13.08
CA MET A 150 -16.08 14.42 -12.56
C MET A 150 -15.63 15.87 -12.45
N SER A 151 -15.23 16.30 -11.24
CA SER A 151 -14.69 17.64 -11.03
C SER A 151 -13.24 17.74 -11.55
N LYS A 152 -12.68 18.95 -11.58
CA LYS A 152 -11.26 19.12 -11.92
C LYS A 152 -10.36 18.48 -10.85
N ALA A 153 -10.72 18.63 -9.58
CA ALA A 153 -9.97 18.06 -8.46
C ALA A 153 -10.00 16.53 -8.50
N ASP A 154 -11.16 15.92 -8.77
CA ASP A 154 -11.27 14.45 -8.88
C ASP A 154 -10.43 13.94 -10.06
N ALA A 155 -10.40 14.66 -11.18
CA ALA A 155 -9.57 14.29 -12.31
C ALA A 155 -8.07 14.37 -11.99
N GLU A 156 -7.64 15.41 -11.29
CA GLU A 156 -6.24 15.56 -10.85
C GLU A 156 -5.85 14.46 -9.85
N LEU A 157 -6.74 14.15 -8.89
CA LEU A 157 -6.52 13.09 -7.92
C LEU A 157 -6.58 11.69 -8.53
N ALA A 158 -7.41 11.47 -9.56
CA ALA A 158 -7.44 10.21 -10.32
C ALA A 158 -6.13 9.94 -11.07
N VAL A 159 -5.48 10.99 -11.62
CA VAL A 159 -4.14 10.85 -12.20
C VAL A 159 -3.13 10.45 -11.13
N GLN A 160 -3.20 11.06 -9.94
CA GLN A 160 -2.31 10.70 -8.83
C GLN A 160 -2.59 9.28 -8.33
N GLN A 161 -3.85 8.83 -8.31
CA GLN A 161 -4.21 7.45 -7.98
C GLN A 161 -3.45 6.44 -8.86
N LEU A 162 -3.38 6.69 -10.18
CA LEU A 162 -2.60 5.88 -11.12
C LEU A 162 -1.09 5.98 -10.83
N VAL A 163 -0.56 7.19 -10.67
CA VAL A 163 0.88 7.40 -10.46
C VAL A 163 1.37 6.68 -9.20
N TYR A 164 0.71 6.89 -8.06
CA TYR A 164 1.08 6.24 -6.81
C TYR A 164 0.98 4.72 -6.89
N THR A 165 -0.06 4.19 -7.53
CA THR A 165 -0.20 2.73 -7.72
C THR A 165 0.96 2.16 -8.51
N LEU A 166 1.29 2.73 -9.68
CA LEU A 166 2.38 2.19 -10.51
C LEU A 166 3.75 2.31 -9.85
N GLN A 167 4.03 3.46 -9.24
CA GLN A 167 5.31 3.68 -8.55
C GLN A 167 5.49 2.73 -7.38
N ALA A 168 4.43 2.48 -6.60
CA ALA A 168 4.51 1.65 -5.41
C ALA A 168 4.54 0.14 -5.74
N VAL A 169 3.83 -0.29 -6.79
CA VAL A 169 3.91 -1.68 -7.29
C VAL A 169 5.31 -2.01 -7.81
N GLU A 170 5.95 -1.09 -8.55
CA GLU A 170 7.30 -1.30 -9.07
C GLU A 170 8.40 -1.03 -8.03
N GLY A 171 8.12 -0.20 -7.02
CA GLY A 171 9.13 0.34 -6.11
C GLY A 171 10.05 1.37 -6.78
N ALA A 172 9.50 2.18 -7.70
CA ALA A 172 10.26 3.15 -8.49
C ALA A 172 9.55 4.52 -8.59
N GLU A 173 10.21 5.57 -8.11
CA GLU A 173 9.70 6.95 -8.16
C GLU A 173 10.04 7.63 -9.51
N VAL A 174 9.57 7.04 -10.60
CA VAL A 174 9.78 7.55 -11.97
C VAL A 174 8.49 8.13 -12.56
N PRO A 175 8.55 9.04 -13.55
CA PRO A 175 7.34 9.64 -14.12
C PRO A 175 6.48 8.63 -14.91
N VAL A 176 5.19 8.93 -15.00
CA VAL A 176 4.20 8.28 -15.86
C VAL A 176 3.95 9.13 -17.10
N VAL A 177 3.76 8.48 -18.25
CA VAL A 177 3.38 9.11 -19.52
C VAL A 177 2.13 8.40 -20.05
N VAL A 178 1.08 9.16 -20.36
CA VAL A 178 -0.15 8.65 -20.95
C VAL A 178 -0.14 8.84 -22.46
N ALA A 179 -0.26 7.76 -23.22
CA ALA A 179 -0.27 7.75 -24.68
C ALA A 179 -1.68 7.43 -25.23
N PRO A 180 -2.06 7.94 -26.43
CA PRO A 180 -1.21 8.71 -27.35
C PRO A 180 -1.29 10.23 -27.16
N THR A 181 -2.29 10.74 -26.45
CA THR A 181 -2.59 12.18 -26.42
C THR A 181 -1.79 12.97 -25.38
N GLY A 182 -1.20 12.30 -24.38
CA GLY A 182 -0.64 12.98 -23.20
C GLY A 182 -1.72 13.52 -22.27
N LEU A 183 -2.98 13.08 -22.38
CA LEU A 183 -4.09 13.55 -21.55
C LEU A 183 -4.78 12.40 -20.84
N LEU A 184 -5.08 12.60 -19.56
CA LEU A 184 -5.93 11.72 -18.77
C LEU A 184 -6.98 12.56 -18.03
N PHE A 185 -8.25 12.36 -18.36
CA PHE A 185 -9.40 13.11 -17.87
C PHE A 185 -9.22 14.65 -17.96
N GLY A 186 -8.60 15.11 -19.05
CA GLY A 186 -8.34 16.54 -19.29
C GLY A 186 -7.21 17.12 -18.43
N VAL A 187 -6.44 16.29 -17.73
CA VAL A 187 -5.18 16.62 -17.06
C VAL A 187 -4.02 16.31 -18.00
N ASP A 188 -3.01 17.19 -18.03
CA ASP A 188 -1.77 16.95 -18.78
C ASP A 188 -0.96 15.84 -18.10
N ALA A 189 -0.86 14.71 -18.79
CA ALA A 189 -0.13 13.51 -18.39
C ALA A 189 0.90 13.14 -19.48
N SER A 190 1.40 14.13 -20.23
CA SER A 190 2.49 13.94 -21.20
C SER A 190 3.82 13.58 -20.53
N THR A 191 3.99 14.00 -19.27
CA THR A 191 4.93 13.44 -18.29
C THR A 191 4.49 13.91 -16.90
N ILE A 192 4.20 13.00 -15.98
CA ILE A 192 3.67 13.33 -14.66
C ILE A 192 4.35 12.48 -13.59
N GLY A 193 4.85 13.14 -12.54
CA GLY A 193 5.34 12.47 -11.33
C GLY A 193 4.30 12.48 -10.22
N ALA A 194 4.65 11.82 -9.12
CA ALA A 194 3.85 11.91 -7.90
C ALA A 194 3.81 13.37 -7.43
N ALA A 195 2.64 13.81 -7.01
CA ALA A 195 2.49 15.04 -6.24
C ALA A 195 3.12 14.87 -4.85
N ASP A 196 3.16 15.94 -4.06
CA ASP A 196 3.54 15.82 -2.65
C ASP A 196 2.51 14.93 -1.93
N GLU A 197 2.98 13.93 -1.20
CA GLU A 197 2.09 12.98 -0.52
C GLU A 197 1.21 13.64 0.53
N LEU A 198 1.68 14.69 1.20
CA LEU A 198 0.89 15.40 2.21
C LEU A 198 -0.26 16.21 1.59
N ASP A 199 -0.20 16.48 0.28
CA ASP A 199 -1.25 17.20 -0.45
C ASP A 199 -2.33 16.26 -1.04
N VAL A 200 -2.00 14.99 -1.30
CA VAL A 200 -2.88 14.07 -2.04
C VAL A 200 -3.23 12.77 -1.32
N ARG A 201 -2.48 12.37 -0.30
CA ARG A 201 -2.72 11.15 0.48
C ARG A 201 -3.43 11.45 1.80
N GLY A 202 -4.04 10.41 2.37
CA GLY A 202 -4.47 10.43 3.77
C GLY A 202 -3.26 10.60 4.69
N LEU A 203 -3.40 11.46 5.71
CA LEU A 203 -2.32 11.72 6.68
C LEU A 203 -2.10 10.58 7.68
N VAL A 204 -2.93 9.55 7.65
CA VAL A 204 -2.76 8.27 8.33
C VAL A 204 -3.38 7.20 7.44
N ASN A 205 -2.73 6.05 7.34
CA ASN A 205 -3.20 4.91 6.57
C ASN A 205 -2.76 3.64 7.29
N VAL A 206 -3.69 2.70 7.49
CA VAL A 206 -3.50 1.37 8.05
C VAL A 206 -3.26 0.40 6.89
N LEU A 207 -2.09 -0.23 6.88
CA LEU A 207 -1.72 -1.25 5.90
C LEU A 207 -1.89 -2.66 6.46
N SER A 208 -1.80 -2.81 7.78
CA SER A 208 -2.11 -4.03 8.51
C SER A 208 -2.85 -3.65 9.80
N PRO A 209 -3.91 -4.37 10.19
CA PRO A 209 -4.51 -5.50 9.49
C PRO A 209 -5.22 -5.10 8.20
N GLY A 210 -5.43 -6.07 7.32
CA GLY A 210 -6.30 -5.91 6.14
C GLY A 210 -7.78 -5.85 6.52
N GLU A 211 -8.62 -5.34 5.62
CA GLU A 211 -10.07 -5.30 5.84
C GLU A 211 -10.64 -6.72 6.05
N GLY A 212 -11.35 -6.91 7.15
CA GLY A 212 -11.98 -8.17 7.54
C GLY A 212 -11.02 -9.23 8.07
N GLU A 213 -9.76 -8.89 8.35
CA GLU A 213 -8.75 -9.84 8.82
C GLU A 213 -9.13 -10.48 10.16
N THR A 214 -8.91 -11.79 10.26
CA THR A 214 -9.14 -12.55 11.49
C THR A 214 -7.89 -12.55 12.36
N VAL A 215 -8.02 -12.12 13.61
CA VAL A 215 -6.93 -11.94 14.58
C VAL A 215 -7.24 -12.70 15.87
N SER A 216 -6.19 -13.10 16.61
CA SER A 216 -6.34 -13.85 17.86
C SER A 216 -5.24 -13.52 18.86
N GLY A 217 -5.60 -13.24 20.11
CA GLY A 217 -4.64 -12.89 21.16
C GLY A 217 -4.06 -11.49 20.98
N SER A 218 -3.24 -11.27 19.94
CA SER A 218 -2.78 -9.94 19.54
C SER A 218 -2.61 -9.87 18.01
N PHE A 219 -2.48 -8.66 17.49
CA PHE A 219 -2.07 -8.43 16.12
C PHE A 219 -1.19 -7.19 16.00
N THR A 220 -0.32 -7.19 14.98
CA THR A 220 0.51 -6.03 14.64
C THR A 220 -0.28 -5.10 13.72
N ALA A 221 -0.58 -3.91 14.23
CA ALA A 221 -1.11 -2.81 13.45
C ALA A 221 0.05 -1.99 12.89
N SER A 222 0.04 -1.70 11.59
CA SER A 222 1.08 -0.90 10.95
C SER A 222 0.55 -0.11 9.77
N GLY A 223 1.32 0.90 9.36
CA GLY A 223 1.03 1.69 8.19
C GLY A 223 1.89 2.92 8.10
N GLU A 224 1.35 3.99 7.51
CA GLU A 224 2.06 5.26 7.32
C GLU A 224 1.27 6.42 7.91
N ALA A 225 1.96 7.45 8.44
CA ALA A 225 1.31 8.63 8.98
C ALA A 225 2.20 9.88 8.96
N SER A 226 1.57 11.04 8.87
CA SER A 226 2.15 12.34 9.21
C SER A 226 1.23 13.00 10.22
N SER A 227 1.58 12.81 11.50
CA SER A 227 0.76 13.24 12.63
C SER A 227 1.58 14.10 13.58
N PHE A 228 0.92 14.99 14.33
CA PHE A 228 1.60 15.90 15.24
C PHE A 228 2.48 15.12 16.25
N GLU A 229 3.75 15.54 16.40
CA GLU A 229 4.75 14.86 17.22
C GLU A 229 4.93 13.36 16.90
N ALA A 230 4.64 12.95 15.66
CA ALA A 230 4.64 11.56 15.20
C ALA A 230 3.70 10.63 16.01
N THR A 231 2.72 11.18 16.73
CA THR A 231 1.80 10.39 17.54
C THR A 231 0.64 9.90 16.69
N VAL A 232 0.43 8.59 16.63
CA VAL A 232 -0.70 7.98 15.90
C VAL A 232 -1.62 7.32 16.93
N PRO A 233 -2.65 8.02 17.44
CA PRO A 233 -3.64 7.40 18.29
C PRO A 233 -4.39 6.30 17.52
N TRP A 234 -4.76 5.25 18.23
CA TRP A 234 -5.60 4.18 17.70
C TRP A 234 -6.67 3.75 18.70
N GLU A 235 -7.75 3.21 18.16
CA GLU A 235 -8.87 2.66 18.92
C GLU A 235 -9.31 1.32 18.32
N VAL A 236 -9.82 0.44 19.18
CA VAL A 236 -10.68 -0.68 18.77
C VAL A 236 -12.09 -0.34 19.24
N ARG A 237 -13.03 -0.30 18.31
CA ARG A 237 -14.44 0.03 18.54
C ARG A 237 -15.31 -1.23 18.37
N ASP A 238 -16.31 -1.39 19.22
CA ASP A 238 -17.30 -2.46 19.11
C ASP A 238 -18.38 -2.17 18.04
N GLU A 239 -19.33 -3.10 17.85
CA GLU A 239 -20.44 -2.95 16.88
C GLU A 239 -21.35 -1.73 17.13
N THR A 240 -21.31 -1.15 18.33
CA THR A 240 -22.05 0.06 18.68
C THR A 240 -21.27 1.34 18.41
N GLY A 241 -20.00 1.21 18.03
CA GLY A 241 -19.04 2.29 17.86
C GLY A 241 -18.38 2.73 19.16
N ALA A 242 -18.51 1.97 20.25
CA ALA A 242 -17.88 2.31 21.52
C ALA A 242 -16.43 1.83 21.56
N THR A 243 -15.51 2.71 21.94
CA THR A 243 -14.11 2.36 22.17
C THR A 243 -13.99 1.34 23.31
N VAL A 244 -13.45 0.17 23.00
CA VAL A 244 -13.21 -0.92 23.97
C VAL A 244 -11.73 -1.10 24.29
N LEU A 245 -10.83 -0.66 23.40
CA LEU A 245 -9.39 -0.53 23.60
C LEU A 245 -8.89 0.73 22.91
N ASP A 246 -7.84 1.33 23.45
CA ASP A 246 -7.18 2.49 22.86
C ASP A 246 -5.68 2.49 23.19
N GLY A 247 -4.93 3.26 22.40
CA GLY A 247 -3.52 3.51 22.63
C GLY A 247 -2.94 4.44 21.58
N PHE A 248 -1.63 4.39 21.41
CA PHE A 248 -0.94 5.12 20.35
C PHE A 248 0.29 4.37 19.86
N ALA A 249 0.67 4.65 18.62
CA ALA A 249 1.96 4.31 18.05
C ALA A 249 2.79 5.59 17.84
N THR A 250 4.09 5.42 17.61
CA THR A 250 4.98 6.52 17.20
C THR A 250 5.48 6.25 15.79
N ALA A 251 5.16 7.14 14.86
CA ALA A 251 5.71 7.10 13.51
C ALA A 251 7.20 7.48 13.53
N GLU A 252 7.96 7.04 12.52
CA GLU A 252 9.39 7.32 12.43
C GLU A 252 9.72 8.81 12.20
N GLY A 253 8.73 9.60 11.79
CA GLY A 253 8.84 11.03 11.52
C GLY A 253 7.47 11.70 11.43
N TRP A 254 7.48 13.01 11.18
CA TRP A 254 6.30 13.84 10.94
C TRP A 254 6.72 15.20 10.36
N LEU A 255 5.80 15.89 9.66
CA LEU A 255 5.90 17.22 9.00
C LEU A 255 6.23 17.23 7.51
N ASP A 256 7.19 16.43 7.06
CA ASP A 256 7.75 16.51 5.70
C ASP A 256 7.55 15.25 4.87
N GLY A 257 6.78 14.29 5.40
CA GLY A 257 6.38 13.09 4.71
C GLY A 257 5.44 12.23 5.54
N LEU A 258 4.99 11.14 4.94
CA LEU A 258 4.34 10.02 5.61
C LEU A 258 5.42 9.04 6.05
N TYR A 259 5.36 8.64 7.32
CA TYR A 259 6.37 7.79 7.92
C TYR A 259 5.76 6.50 8.43
N PRO A 260 6.50 5.37 8.36
CA PRO A 260 6.06 4.12 8.94
C PRO A 260 5.72 4.27 10.42
N TRP A 261 4.67 3.58 10.86
CA TRP A 261 4.34 3.36 12.26
C TRP A 261 3.94 1.89 12.46
N GLU A 262 4.17 1.38 13.66
CA GLU A 262 3.79 0.02 14.04
C GLU A 262 3.47 -0.04 15.55
N THR A 263 2.52 -0.89 15.92
CA THR A 263 2.20 -1.22 17.31
C THR A 263 1.60 -2.62 17.42
N GLU A 264 1.83 -3.28 18.55
CA GLU A 264 1.13 -4.52 18.90
C GLU A 264 -0.16 -4.18 19.65
N VAL A 265 -1.28 -4.77 19.23
CA VAL A 265 -2.60 -4.58 19.83
C VAL A 265 -3.05 -5.89 20.48
N ASP A 266 -3.17 -5.89 21.81
CA ASP A 266 -3.62 -7.05 22.58
C ASP A 266 -5.16 -7.11 22.63
N VAL A 267 -5.74 -8.10 21.93
CA VAL A 267 -7.18 -8.37 21.88
C VAL A 267 -7.58 -9.59 22.71
N SER A 268 -6.65 -10.18 23.49
CA SER A 268 -6.90 -11.40 24.26
C SER A 268 -7.97 -11.26 25.35
N GLY A 269 -8.29 -10.02 25.73
CA GLY A 269 -9.36 -9.69 26.66
C GLY A 269 -10.72 -9.41 26.02
N LEU A 270 -10.81 -9.40 24.68
CA LEU A 270 -12.06 -9.16 23.97
C LEU A 270 -12.83 -10.46 23.76
N GLU A 271 -14.16 -10.35 23.76
CA GLU A 271 -15.02 -11.47 23.35
C GLU A 271 -14.90 -11.67 21.83
N PRO A 272 -14.96 -12.92 21.32
CA PRO A 272 -14.95 -13.18 19.89
C PRO A 272 -16.07 -12.42 19.16
N GLY A 273 -15.75 -11.79 18.02
CA GLY A 273 -16.69 -10.96 17.30
C GLY A 273 -16.04 -9.99 16.31
N THR A 274 -16.87 -9.16 15.67
CA THR A 274 -16.43 -8.13 14.74
C THR A 274 -16.19 -6.81 15.45
N TYR A 275 -15.06 -6.18 15.15
CA TYR A 275 -14.65 -4.88 15.68
C TYR A 275 -14.14 -3.99 14.56
N THR A 276 -14.03 -2.69 14.83
CA THR A 276 -13.37 -1.74 13.94
C THR A 276 -12.09 -1.25 14.59
N PHE A 277 -10.95 -1.53 13.97
CA PHE A 277 -9.69 -0.87 14.29
C PHE A 277 -9.65 0.49 13.59
N VAL A 278 -9.24 1.53 14.30
CA VAL A 278 -9.16 2.89 13.78
C VAL A 278 -7.79 3.46 14.14
N ALA A 279 -7.07 3.95 13.14
CA ALA A 279 -5.90 4.79 13.35
C ALA A 279 -6.23 6.23 12.93
N MET A 280 -5.70 7.21 13.66
CA MET A 280 -6.00 8.61 13.42
C MET A 280 -4.76 9.49 13.55
N THR A 281 -4.79 10.67 12.92
CA THR A 281 -3.84 11.74 13.27
C THR A 281 -4.22 12.33 14.63
N ASP A 282 -3.23 12.78 15.39
CA ASP A 282 -3.45 13.48 16.65
C ASP A 282 -4.17 14.82 16.42
N ASP A 283 -5.12 15.14 17.29
CA ASP A 283 -5.84 16.40 17.33
C ASP A 283 -5.68 17.04 18.72
N PRO A 284 -4.65 17.90 18.90
CA PRO A 284 -4.39 18.57 20.17
C PRO A 284 -5.56 19.45 20.66
N SER A 285 -6.48 19.84 19.78
CA SER A 285 -7.65 20.64 20.13
C SER A 285 -8.80 19.81 20.71
N GLY A 286 -8.75 18.48 20.58
CA GLY A 286 -9.84 17.58 20.98
C GLY A 286 -11.12 17.81 20.18
N GLY A 287 -11.01 18.02 18.87
CA GLY A 287 -12.14 18.25 17.96
C GLY A 287 -12.78 19.63 18.06
N THR A 288 -12.12 20.59 18.73
CA THR A 288 -12.69 21.93 18.94
C THR A 288 -12.22 22.95 17.90
N GLU A 289 -11.14 22.67 17.18
CA GLU A 289 -10.62 23.48 16.08
C GLU A 289 -10.35 22.60 14.85
N GLY A 290 -10.34 23.21 13.65
CA GLY A 290 -10.08 22.49 12.40
C GLY A 290 -11.26 21.63 11.93
N HIS A 291 -10.97 20.71 11.00
CA HIS A 291 -11.94 19.80 10.42
C HIS A 291 -12.06 18.45 11.16
N GLY A 292 -11.23 18.24 12.18
CA GLY A 292 -11.04 16.95 12.87
C GLY A 292 -9.82 16.18 12.34
N PRO A 293 -9.49 15.05 12.99
CA PRO A 293 -8.39 14.20 12.56
C PRO A 293 -8.70 13.53 11.22
N THR A 294 -7.65 13.17 10.48
CA THR A 294 -7.77 12.16 9.44
C THR A 294 -7.85 10.80 10.14
N GLU A 295 -8.74 9.93 9.69
CA GLU A 295 -8.92 8.57 10.19
C GLU A 295 -8.77 7.58 9.03
N ASP A 296 -8.27 6.39 9.33
CA ASP A 296 -8.39 5.19 8.50
C ASP A 296 -8.89 4.04 9.37
N THR A 297 -9.83 3.25 8.84
CA THR A 297 -10.49 2.18 9.58
C THR A 297 -10.31 0.84 8.90
N LYS A 298 -10.32 -0.24 9.70
CA LYS A 298 -10.30 -1.62 9.21
C LYS A 298 -11.24 -2.44 10.08
N THR A 299 -12.16 -3.17 9.46
CA THR A 299 -12.90 -4.23 10.14
C THR A 299 -11.95 -5.35 10.51
N ILE A 300 -12.01 -5.84 11.74
CA ILE A 300 -11.29 -7.04 12.19
C ILE A 300 -12.24 -8.04 12.82
N VAL A 301 -11.88 -9.31 12.78
CA VAL A 301 -12.63 -10.40 13.42
C VAL A 301 -11.76 -11.04 14.50
N VAL A 302 -12.18 -10.95 15.76
CA VAL A 302 -11.48 -11.56 16.90
C VAL A 302 -12.01 -12.98 17.14
N GLU A 303 -11.11 -13.95 17.32
CA GLU A 303 -11.41 -15.36 17.68
C GLU A 303 -10.89 -15.82 19.05
#